data_AF-A0A1S3ISH2-F1
#
_entry.id   AF-A0A1S3ISH2-F1
#
_cell.length_a   1.000
_cell.length_b   1.000
_cell.length_c   1.000
_cell.angle_alpha   90.00
_cell.angle_beta   90.00
_cell.angle_gamma   90.00
#
_symmetry.space_group_name_H-M   'P 1'
#
loop_
_entity.id
_entity.type
_entity.pdbx_description
1 polymer ?
#
loop_
_entity_poly.entity_id
_entity_poly.type
_entity_poly.pdbx_seq_one_letter_code
_entity_poly.pdbx_strand_id
1 'polypeptide(L)'
;MAAPRGMTREHRAALIKNRLTLVNDITEPSLLSILNFMYSKSVLSDREYEYIKSKRIKHDMNEEFLDILIGKSDVGYYVFLEALWEEGMHHVVSQLQGGSGAGGDAVESMPGVMMMSNHHKDLLRRNRMALTNDMTDSDTKFILNHLLQEGVFTQRDNETVRAERTCYARAEKLLDLLPGKGESAFEIFRYALCEGGQEHLAALLQDGQDTYPVQATDQSLRNPQGYGQPYGQQHVPQYGHPYDQQHLTQYGHPYGQPFSAQYQQFQ
;
A
#
# COMPACT_ATOMS: atom_id res chain seq x y z
N MET A 1 -14.58 8.26 -3.65
CA MET A 1 -14.09 8.61 -5.00
C MET A 1 -12.62 8.96 -4.87
N ALA A 2 -11.75 7.96 -4.96
CA ALA A 2 -10.31 8.21 -5.06
C ALA A 2 -10.01 8.89 -6.40
N ALA A 3 -9.14 9.90 -6.39
CA ALA A 3 -8.71 10.55 -7.64
C ALA A 3 -7.87 9.55 -8.47
N PRO A 4 -8.05 9.47 -9.81
CA PRO A 4 -7.16 8.69 -10.65
C PRO A 4 -5.74 9.23 -10.50
N ARG A 5 -4.86 8.42 -9.91
CA ARG A 5 -3.45 8.77 -9.73
C ARG A 5 -2.75 8.56 -11.06
N GLY A 6 -2.74 9.61 -11.87
CA GLY A 6 -1.93 9.67 -13.07
C GLY A 6 -0.44 9.54 -12.72
N MET A 7 0.31 9.01 -13.68
CA MET A 7 1.75 8.75 -13.61
C MET A 7 2.55 9.89 -12.97
N THR A 8 3.52 9.53 -12.15
CA THR A 8 4.47 10.46 -11.53
C THR A 8 5.12 11.39 -12.56
N ARG A 9 5.51 12.57 -12.11
CA ARG A 9 6.22 13.56 -12.94
C ARG A 9 7.52 13.00 -13.53
N GLU A 10 8.18 12.10 -12.83
CA GLU A 10 9.45 11.48 -13.26
C GLU A 10 9.24 10.49 -14.41
N HIS A 11 8.40 9.48 -14.25
CA HIS A 11 8.08 8.53 -15.32
C HIS A 11 7.50 9.22 -16.55
N ARG A 12 6.62 10.21 -16.34
CA ARG A 12 6.08 11.03 -17.44
C ARG A 12 7.17 11.83 -18.14
N ALA A 13 8.13 12.40 -17.40
CA ALA A 13 9.27 13.10 -17.99
C ALA A 13 10.20 12.13 -18.76
N ALA A 14 10.39 10.90 -18.27
CA ALA A 14 11.17 9.87 -18.96
C ALA A 14 10.56 9.49 -20.31
N LEU A 15 9.23 9.26 -20.37
CA LEU A 15 8.51 9.01 -21.63
C LEU A 15 8.60 10.20 -22.59
N ILE A 16 8.36 11.43 -22.10
CA ILE A 16 8.42 12.65 -22.93
C ILE A 16 9.84 12.87 -23.48
N LYS A 17 10.88 12.72 -22.65
CA LYS A 17 12.28 12.91 -23.03
C LYS A 17 12.72 11.95 -24.13
N ASN A 18 12.25 10.69 -24.08
CA ASN A 18 12.64 9.64 -25.03
C ASN A 18 11.59 9.43 -26.15
N ARG A 19 10.53 10.25 -26.22
CA ARG A 19 9.39 10.05 -27.13
C ARG A 19 9.80 9.87 -28.59
N LEU A 20 10.71 10.71 -29.10
CA LEU A 20 11.18 10.63 -30.48
C LEU A 20 11.85 9.29 -30.79
N THR A 21 12.62 8.74 -29.85
CA THR A 21 13.25 7.41 -29.95
C THR A 21 12.18 6.33 -29.97
N LEU A 22 11.24 6.35 -29.02
CA LEU A 22 10.16 5.35 -28.93
C LEU A 22 9.29 5.32 -30.19
N VAL A 23 8.91 6.48 -30.73
CA VAL A 23 8.09 6.58 -31.94
C VAL A 23 8.81 6.04 -33.18
N ASN A 24 10.11 6.31 -33.32
CA ASN A 24 10.89 5.87 -34.48
C ASN A 24 11.35 4.43 -34.39
N ASP A 25 11.78 3.95 -33.22
CA ASP A 25 12.50 2.68 -33.09
C ASP A 25 11.58 1.50 -32.79
N ILE A 26 10.45 1.71 -32.09
CA ILE A 26 9.47 0.64 -31.87
C ILE A 26 8.85 0.25 -33.23
N THR A 27 8.96 -1.03 -33.58
CA THR A 27 8.38 -1.59 -34.81
C THR A 27 6.88 -1.85 -34.62
N GLU A 28 6.11 -1.88 -35.72
CA GLU A 28 4.68 -2.20 -35.65
C GLU A 28 4.40 -3.59 -35.02
N PRO A 29 5.11 -4.68 -35.40
CA PRO A 29 4.99 -5.97 -34.70
C PRO A 29 5.27 -5.88 -33.20
N SER A 30 6.34 -5.19 -32.79
CA SER A 30 6.68 -5.04 -31.38
C SER A 30 5.68 -4.20 -30.61
N LEU A 31 5.14 -3.14 -31.20
CA LEU A 31 4.05 -2.40 -30.54
C LEU A 31 2.80 -3.27 -30.41
N LEU A 32 2.45 -4.10 -31.40
CA LEU A 32 1.33 -5.03 -31.27
C LEU A 32 1.52 -6.03 -30.13
N SER A 33 2.73 -6.60 -29.95
CA SER A 33 3.07 -7.42 -28.78
C SER A 33 2.91 -6.66 -27.47
N ILE A 34 3.44 -5.43 -27.40
CA ILE A 34 3.35 -4.56 -26.21
C ILE A 34 1.88 -4.25 -25.89
N LEU A 35 1.08 -3.86 -26.87
CA LEU A 35 -0.35 -3.59 -26.71
C LEU A 35 -1.10 -4.83 -26.20
N ASN A 36 -0.78 -6.02 -26.74
CA ASN A 36 -1.37 -7.28 -26.26
C ASN A 36 -1.01 -7.54 -24.78
N PHE A 37 0.26 -7.38 -24.40
CA PHE A 37 0.73 -7.53 -23.02
C PHE A 37 0.03 -6.54 -22.08
N MET A 38 0.07 -5.25 -22.41
CA MET A 38 -0.56 -4.19 -21.61
C MET A 38 -2.08 -4.33 -21.51
N TYR A 39 -2.74 -4.84 -22.54
CA TYR A 39 -4.17 -5.18 -22.52
C TYR A 39 -4.46 -6.38 -21.59
N SER A 40 -3.67 -7.46 -21.68
CA SER A 40 -3.77 -8.62 -20.78
C SER A 40 -3.50 -8.32 -19.30
N LYS A 41 -2.83 -7.19 -19.03
CA LYS A 41 -2.54 -6.65 -17.68
C LYS A 41 -3.53 -5.55 -17.28
N SER A 42 -4.70 -5.47 -17.93
CA SER A 42 -5.77 -4.49 -17.71
C SER A 42 -5.38 -3.00 -17.83
N VAL A 43 -4.15 -2.66 -18.22
CA VAL A 43 -3.69 -1.27 -18.30
C VAL A 43 -4.39 -0.52 -19.44
N LEU A 44 -4.66 -1.20 -20.55
CA LEU A 44 -5.41 -0.69 -21.68
C LEU A 44 -6.83 -1.24 -21.66
N SER A 45 -7.83 -0.37 -21.80
CA SER A 45 -9.22 -0.80 -22.07
C SER A 45 -9.38 -1.25 -23.52
N ASP A 46 -10.40 -2.08 -23.80
CA ASP A 46 -10.80 -2.53 -25.15
C ASP A 46 -10.81 -1.37 -26.15
N ARG A 47 -11.37 -0.22 -25.73
CA ARG A 47 -11.53 0.97 -26.56
C ARG A 47 -10.19 1.61 -26.91
N GLU A 48 -9.27 1.69 -25.96
CA GLU A 48 -7.94 2.27 -26.20
C GLU A 48 -7.10 1.34 -27.07
N TYR A 49 -7.10 0.04 -26.76
CA TYR A 49 -6.39 -1.00 -27.50
C TYR A 49 -6.81 -1.06 -28.97
N GLU A 50 -8.11 -1.11 -29.27
CA GLU A 50 -8.61 -1.10 -30.65
C GLU A 50 -8.43 0.27 -31.33
N TYR A 51 -8.54 1.39 -30.59
CA TYR A 51 -8.28 2.71 -31.15
C TYR A 51 -6.82 2.89 -31.60
N ILE A 52 -5.86 2.43 -30.81
CA ILE A 52 -4.43 2.45 -31.20
C ILE A 52 -4.22 1.55 -32.42
N LYS A 53 -4.72 0.30 -32.40
CA LYS A 53 -4.58 -0.65 -33.52
C LYS A 53 -5.26 -0.19 -34.82
N SER A 54 -6.24 0.71 -34.75
CA SER A 54 -6.89 1.28 -35.93
C SER A 54 -5.99 2.23 -36.74
N LYS A 55 -4.86 2.67 -36.18
CA LYS A 55 -3.93 3.61 -36.81
C LYS A 55 -3.18 2.93 -37.96
N ARG A 56 -3.34 3.46 -39.17
CA ARG A 56 -2.80 2.87 -40.42
C ARG A 56 -1.31 3.12 -40.66
N ILE A 57 -0.67 3.92 -39.82
CA ILE A 57 0.72 4.37 -39.96
C ILE A 57 1.40 4.10 -38.63
N LYS A 58 2.53 3.37 -38.65
CA LYS A 58 3.33 3.05 -37.46
C LYS A 58 3.63 4.27 -36.59
N HIS A 59 4.02 5.39 -37.20
CA HIS A 59 4.30 6.63 -36.49
C HIS A 59 3.10 7.10 -35.67
N ASP A 60 1.92 7.24 -36.29
CA ASP A 60 0.69 7.64 -35.61
C ASP A 60 0.25 6.62 -34.56
N MET A 61 0.45 5.32 -34.82
CA MET A 61 0.16 4.26 -33.86
C MET A 61 1.04 4.39 -32.60
N ASN A 62 2.34 4.62 -32.79
CA ASN A 62 3.30 4.79 -31.69
C ASN A 62 3.04 6.10 -30.92
N GLU A 63 2.74 7.21 -31.61
CA GLU A 63 2.40 8.50 -30.98
C GLU A 63 1.14 8.38 -30.10
N GLU A 64 0.05 7.82 -30.64
CA GLU A 64 -1.23 7.70 -29.94
C GLU A 64 -1.15 6.70 -28.77
N PHE A 65 -0.36 5.63 -28.92
CA PHE A 65 -0.01 4.76 -27.80
C PHE A 65 0.67 5.54 -26.66
N LEU A 66 1.68 6.36 -26.98
CA LEU A 66 2.41 7.13 -25.95
C LEU A 66 1.55 8.23 -25.31
N ASP A 67 0.63 8.85 -26.05
CA ASP A 67 -0.33 9.81 -25.48
C ASP A 67 -1.31 9.15 -24.51
N ILE A 68 -1.82 7.97 -24.85
CA ILE A 68 -2.66 7.16 -23.95
C ILE A 68 -1.84 6.69 -22.74
N LEU A 69 -0.61 6.21 -22.95
CA LEU A 69 0.28 5.74 -21.89
C LEU A 69 0.61 6.84 -20.87
N ILE A 70 0.89 8.06 -21.33
CA ILE A 70 1.13 9.24 -20.47
C ILE A 70 -0.09 9.58 -19.59
N GLY A 71 -1.30 9.18 -19.99
CA GLY A 71 -2.53 9.30 -19.22
C GLY A 71 -2.76 8.19 -18.18
N LYS A 72 -1.96 7.11 -18.19
CA LYS A 72 -2.07 6.00 -17.24
C LYS A 72 -1.42 6.33 -15.89
N SER A 73 -1.55 5.42 -14.92
CA SER A 73 -0.81 5.44 -13.66
C SER A 73 0.62 4.90 -13.85
N ASP A 74 1.43 4.93 -12.79
CA ASP A 74 2.77 4.33 -12.78
C ASP A 74 2.75 2.81 -13.04
N VAL A 75 1.65 2.11 -12.74
CA VAL A 75 1.43 0.72 -13.18
C VAL A 75 1.62 0.60 -14.70
N GLY A 76 1.02 1.52 -15.46
CA GLY A 76 1.13 1.50 -16.92
C GLY A 76 2.55 1.76 -17.41
N TYR A 77 3.31 2.61 -16.70
CA TYR A 77 4.74 2.80 -16.99
C TYR A 77 5.55 1.52 -16.74
N TYR A 78 5.39 0.87 -15.59
CA TYR A 78 6.14 -0.35 -15.28
C TYR A 78 5.76 -1.52 -16.18
N VAL A 79 4.46 -1.73 -16.46
CA VAL A 79 3.99 -2.76 -17.40
C VAL A 79 4.48 -2.48 -18.83
N PHE A 80 4.67 -1.21 -19.22
CA PHE A 80 5.33 -0.87 -20.49
C PHE A 80 6.83 -1.23 -20.47
N LEU A 81 7.56 -0.97 -19.38
CA LEU A 81 8.96 -1.41 -19.25
C LEU A 81 9.11 -2.93 -19.26
N GLU A 82 8.19 -3.66 -18.62
CA GLU A 82 8.10 -5.13 -18.70
C GLU A 82 7.90 -5.58 -20.16
N ALA A 83 6.94 -4.99 -20.88
CA ALA A 83 6.66 -5.32 -22.27
C ALA A 83 7.84 -5.02 -23.23
N LEU A 84 8.53 -3.89 -23.03
CA LEU A 84 9.77 -3.58 -23.76
C LEU A 84 10.88 -4.61 -23.49
N TRP A 85 10.96 -5.15 -22.27
CA TRP A 85 11.95 -6.15 -21.91
C TRP A 85 11.68 -7.50 -22.59
N GLU A 86 10.43 -7.97 -22.59
CA GLU A 86 10.02 -9.21 -23.26
C GLU A 86 10.23 -9.14 -24.78
N GLU A 87 10.10 -7.96 -25.39
CA GLU A 87 10.46 -7.67 -26.78
C GLU A 87 11.98 -7.50 -27.03
N GLY A 88 12.83 -7.72 -26.02
CA GLY A 88 14.29 -7.62 -26.14
C GLY A 88 14.85 -6.19 -26.23
N MET A 89 14.03 -5.16 -26.02
CA MET A 89 14.41 -3.75 -26.13
C MET A 89 15.10 -3.21 -24.86
N HIS A 90 16.00 -3.99 -24.27
CA HIS A 90 16.69 -3.69 -22.99
C HIS A 90 17.43 -2.33 -22.99
N HIS A 91 17.92 -1.90 -24.15
CA HIS A 91 18.58 -0.60 -24.32
C HIS A 91 17.59 0.58 -24.16
N VAL A 92 16.34 0.42 -24.64
CA VAL A 92 15.27 1.41 -24.47
C VAL A 92 14.85 1.49 -23.00
N VAL A 93 14.66 0.34 -22.35
CA VAL A 93 14.37 0.27 -20.90
C VAL A 93 15.44 1.02 -20.09
N SER A 94 16.73 0.78 -20.39
CA SER A 94 17.85 1.46 -19.72
C SER A 94 17.87 2.99 -19.94
N GLN A 95 17.45 3.46 -21.13
CA GLN A 95 17.36 4.90 -21.43
C GLN A 95 16.19 5.57 -20.70
N LEU A 96 15.05 4.88 -20.58
CA LEU A 96 13.89 5.35 -19.83
C LEU A 96 14.19 5.47 -18.32
N GLN A 97 15.06 4.61 -17.79
CA GLN A 97 15.46 4.58 -16.38
C GLN A 97 16.58 5.57 -16.00
N GLY A 98 16.89 6.55 -16.85
CA GLY A 98 17.79 7.65 -16.50
C GLY A 98 19.28 7.42 -16.78
N GLY A 99 19.67 6.27 -17.34
CA GLY A 99 20.90 6.08 -18.11
C GLY A 99 22.19 6.69 -17.54
N SER A 100 22.63 6.26 -16.35
CA SER A 100 24.01 6.49 -15.91
C SER A 100 24.87 5.30 -16.32
N GLY A 101 25.75 5.50 -17.30
CA GLY A 101 26.44 4.41 -17.99
C GLY A 101 27.46 3.64 -17.14
N ALA A 102 27.14 2.38 -16.88
CA ALA A 102 28.08 1.28 -16.68
C ALA A 102 27.42 0.03 -17.31
N GLY A 103 28.00 -0.69 -18.26
CA GLY A 103 29.40 -0.77 -18.66
C GLY A 103 29.85 -2.22 -18.54
N GLY A 104 29.55 -3.03 -19.56
CA GLY A 104 30.02 -4.41 -19.70
C GLY A 104 29.26 -5.49 -18.92
N ASP A 105 28.99 -6.60 -19.61
CA ASP A 105 29.08 -7.97 -19.07
C ASP A 105 28.09 -8.45 -17.99
N ALA A 106 26.89 -7.87 -17.92
CA ALA A 106 25.79 -8.35 -17.04
C ALA A 106 24.47 -8.65 -17.78
N VAL A 107 24.53 -8.99 -19.08
CA VAL A 107 23.34 -9.03 -19.97
C VAL A 107 22.45 -10.27 -19.78
N GLU A 108 22.93 -11.33 -19.11
CA GLU A 108 22.18 -12.61 -18.91
C GLU A 108 21.60 -12.80 -17.50
N SER A 109 21.43 -11.74 -16.71
CA SER A 109 20.63 -11.81 -15.48
C SER A 109 19.84 -10.53 -15.29
N MET A 110 18.53 -10.68 -15.13
CA MET A 110 17.58 -9.57 -14.97
C MET A 110 18.12 -8.56 -13.94
N PRO A 111 18.44 -7.32 -14.34
CA PRO A 111 18.74 -6.27 -13.37
C PRO A 111 17.49 -6.03 -12.52
N GLY A 112 17.65 -5.40 -11.36
CA GLY A 112 16.60 -5.23 -10.33
C GLY A 112 15.35 -4.42 -10.71
N VAL A 113 15.09 -4.25 -12.01
CA VAL A 113 13.93 -3.63 -12.66
C VAL A 113 12.67 -4.50 -12.59
N MET A 114 12.82 -5.82 -12.63
CA MET A 114 11.71 -6.78 -12.44
C MET A 114 11.52 -7.19 -10.97
N MET A 115 12.29 -6.61 -10.06
CA MET A 115 12.01 -6.73 -8.64
C MET A 115 11.41 -5.43 -8.16
N MET A 116 10.50 -5.52 -7.19
CA MET A 116 10.03 -4.36 -6.47
C MET A 116 11.22 -3.55 -5.94
N SER A 117 11.20 -2.22 -6.08
CA SER A 117 12.33 -1.38 -5.68
C SER A 117 12.63 -1.54 -4.19
N ASN A 118 13.89 -1.32 -3.78
CA ASN A 118 14.27 -1.43 -2.37
C ASN A 118 13.43 -0.50 -1.48
N HIS A 119 13.05 0.65 -2.03
CA HIS A 119 12.18 1.62 -1.39
C HIS A 119 10.75 1.10 -1.16
N HIS A 120 10.09 0.54 -2.18
CA HIS A 120 8.78 -0.11 -2.02
C HIS A 120 8.84 -1.35 -1.12
N LYS A 121 9.92 -2.16 -1.21
CA LYS A 121 10.20 -3.25 -0.28
C LYS A 121 10.32 -2.76 1.16
N ASP A 122 10.98 -1.63 1.39
CA ASP A 122 11.12 -1.03 2.70
C ASP A 122 9.81 -0.40 3.20
N LEU A 123 8.91 0.08 2.33
CA LEU A 123 7.54 0.46 2.71
C LEU A 123 6.72 -0.76 3.15
N LEU A 124 6.73 -1.86 2.38
CA LEU A 124 6.07 -3.10 2.78
C LEU A 124 6.65 -3.65 4.09
N ARG A 125 7.99 -3.61 4.26
CA ARG A 125 8.67 -4.11 5.45
C ARG A 125 8.37 -3.28 6.69
N ARG A 126 8.40 -1.94 6.59
CA ARG A 126 8.08 -1.02 7.70
C ARG A 126 6.64 -1.16 8.15
N ASN A 127 5.70 -1.26 7.20
CA ASN A 127 4.27 -1.35 7.49
C ASN A 127 3.76 -2.78 7.67
N ARG A 128 4.63 -3.81 7.58
CA ARG A 128 4.23 -5.24 7.57
C ARG A 128 3.31 -5.60 8.71
N MET A 129 3.61 -5.16 9.94
CA MET A 129 2.78 -5.46 11.12
C MET A 129 1.39 -4.82 11.07
N ALA A 130 1.25 -3.60 10.51
CA ALA A 130 -0.06 -2.98 10.35
C ALA A 130 -0.86 -3.76 9.28
N LEU A 131 -0.23 -4.01 8.13
CA LEU A 131 -0.85 -4.76 7.03
C LEU A 131 -1.33 -6.16 7.47
N THR A 132 -0.55 -6.90 8.27
CA THR A 132 -0.91 -8.28 8.67
C THR A 132 -1.94 -8.36 9.80
N ASN A 133 -2.05 -7.32 10.63
CA ASN A 133 -3.03 -7.25 11.70
C ASN A 133 -4.38 -6.69 11.24
N ASP A 134 -4.36 -5.68 10.36
CA ASP A 134 -5.55 -4.89 10.03
C ASP A 134 -6.26 -5.40 8.75
N MET A 135 -5.58 -6.19 7.90
CA MET A 135 -6.25 -6.89 6.79
C MET A 135 -7.14 -8.03 7.29
N THR A 136 -8.42 -8.01 6.90
CA THR A 136 -9.35 -9.13 7.15
C THR A 136 -9.21 -10.23 6.09
N ASP A 137 -9.85 -11.37 6.35
CA ASP A 137 -9.86 -12.50 5.41
C ASP A 137 -10.63 -12.16 4.12
N SER A 138 -11.60 -11.25 4.21
CA SER A 138 -12.32 -10.73 3.04
C SER A 138 -11.41 -9.86 2.18
N ASP A 139 -10.67 -8.94 2.80
CA ASP A 139 -9.73 -8.07 2.09
C ASP A 139 -8.63 -8.89 1.43
N THR A 140 -8.05 -9.83 2.17
CA THR A 140 -7.01 -10.73 1.66
C THR A 140 -7.49 -11.51 0.45
N LYS A 141 -8.72 -12.03 0.47
CA LYS A 141 -9.33 -12.73 -0.69
C LYS A 141 -9.61 -11.80 -1.86
N PHE A 142 -10.09 -10.59 -1.61
CA PHE A 142 -10.32 -9.57 -2.63
C PHE A 142 -9.01 -9.21 -3.34
N ILE A 143 -7.98 -8.85 -2.57
CA ILE A 143 -6.64 -8.50 -3.05
C ILE A 143 -6.02 -9.67 -3.84
N LEU A 144 -6.14 -10.91 -3.35
CA LEU A 144 -5.65 -12.10 -4.05
C LEU A 144 -6.36 -12.33 -5.39
N ASN A 145 -7.68 -12.12 -5.47
CA ASN A 145 -8.41 -12.20 -6.74
C ASN A 145 -7.96 -11.09 -7.70
N HIS A 146 -7.78 -9.86 -7.21
CA HIS A 146 -7.35 -8.73 -8.02
C HIS A 146 -5.93 -8.94 -8.59
N LEU A 147 -4.97 -9.33 -7.75
CA LEU A 147 -3.61 -9.66 -8.18
C LEU A 147 -3.55 -10.83 -9.17
N LEU A 148 -4.51 -11.76 -9.14
CA LEU A 148 -4.64 -12.83 -10.12
C LEU A 148 -5.20 -12.33 -11.45
N GLN A 149 -6.22 -11.46 -11.42
CA GLN A 149 -6.83 -10.84 -12.61
C GLN A 149 -5.83 -9.97 -13.36
N GLU A 150 -5.06 -9.15 -12.63
CA GLU A 150 -3.99 -8.30 -13.18
C GLU A 150 -2.72 -9.09 -13.56
N GLY A 151 -2.73 -10.42 -13.45
CA GLY A 151 -1.62 -11.29 -13.83
C GLY A 151 -0.32 -11.05 -13.04
N VAL A 152 -0.42 -10.54 -11.82
CA VAL A 152 0.71 -10.34 -10.88
C VAL A 152 0.98 -11.63 -10.09
N PHE A 153 -0.09 -12.28 -9.65
CA PHE A 153 -0.04 -13.59 -8.99
C PHE A 153 -0.50 -14.66 -9.97
N THR A 154 0.19 -15.79 -10.02
CA THR A 154 -0.30 -16.98 -10.71
C THR A 154 -1.37 -17.68 -9.87
N GLN A 155 -2.14 -18.58 -10.48
CA GLN A 155 -3.06 -19.47 -9.77
C GLN A 155 -2.36 -20.23 -8.62
N ARG A 156 -1.11 -20.68 -8.84
CA ARG A 156 -0.28 -21.36 -7.83
C ARG A 156 0.07 -20.45 -6.66
N ASP A 157 0.40 -19.19 -6.90
CA ASP A 157 0.67 -18.22 -5.83
C ASP A 157 -0.60 -18.00 -5.00
N ASN A 158 -1.75 -17.87 -5.67
CA ASN A 158 -3.05 -17.71 -5.03
C ASN A 158 -3.41 -18.91 -4.15
N GLU A 159 -3.24 -20.13 -4.64
CA GLU A 159 -3.44 -21.37 -3.90
C GLU A 159 -2.48 -21.49 -2.71
N THR A 160 -1.21 -21.11 -2.91
CA THR A 160 -0.17 -21.11 -1.86
C THR A 160 -0.56 -20.20 -0.70
N VAL A 161 -1.06 -18.99 -0.98
CA VAL A 161 -1.55 -18.09 0.08
C VAL A 161 -2.84 -18.64 0.70
N ARG A 162 -3.82 -19.08 -0.10
CA ARG A 162 -5.11 -19.59 0.40
C ARG A 162 -4.99 -20.83 1.29
N ALA A 163 -3.95 -21.64 1.09
CA ALA A 163 -3.66 -22.82 1.91
C ALA A 163 -3.29 -22.47 3.37
N GLU A 164 -2.86 -21.24 3.65
CA GLU A 164 -2.54 -20.82 5.01
C GLU A 164 -3.80 -20.80 5.90
N ARG A 165 -3.64 -21.22 7.16
CA ARG A 165 -4.78 -21.52 8.05
C ARG A 165 -5.46 -20.28 8.62
N THR A 166 -4.69 -19.25 8.97
CA THR A 166 -5.18 -18.03 9.63
C THR A 166 -5.13 -16.85 8.67
N CYS A 167 -5.99 -15.84 8.88
CA CYS A 167 -5.96 -14.61 8.11
C CYS A 167 -4.58 -13.93 8.15
N TYR A 168 -4.00 -13.83 9.35
CA TYR A 168 -2.65 -13.32 9.57
C TYR A 168 -1.60 -14.05 8.73
N ALA A 169 -1.61 -15.38 8.69
CA ALA A 169 -0.66 -16.16 7.89
C ALA A 169 -0.88 -15.97 6.38
N ARG A 170 -2.13 -15.81 5.92
CA ARG A 170 -2.43 -15.44 4.52
C ARG A 170 -1.86 -14.06 4.18
N ALA A 171 -2.05 -13.07 5.05
CA ALA A 171 -1.51 -11.73 4.88
C ALA A 171 0.02 -11.71 4.87
N GLU A 172 0.70 -12.43 5.79
CA GLU A 172 2.15 -12.59 5.74
C GLU A 172 2.61 -13.26 4.44
N LYS A 173 1.96 -14.36 4.04
CA LYS A 173 2.36 -15.10 2.83
C LYS A 173 2.17 -14.29 1.55
N LEU A 174 1.13 -13.47 1.49
CA LEU A 174 0.92 -12.47 0.43
C LEU A 174 2.11 -11.51 0.38
N LEU A 175 2.48 -10.90 1.51
CA LEU A 175 3.55 -9.92 1.61
C LEU A 175 4.96 -10.50 1.45
N ASP A 176 5.15 -11.81 1.64
CA ASP A 176 6.38 -12.53 1.31
C ASP A 176 6.56 -12.74 -0.20
N LEU A 177 5.47 -13.06 -0.89
CA LEU A 177 5.50 -13.32 -2.33
C LEU A 177 5.54 -12.03 -3.15
N LEU A 178 4.83 -10.98 -2.71
CA LEU A 178 4.62 -9.74 -3.45
C LEU A 178 5.92 -9.04 -3.92
N PRO A 179 7.00 -8.90 -3.11
CA PRO A 179 8.27 -8.30 -3.55
C PRO A 179 8.95 -8.96 -4.76
N GLY A 180 8.62 -10.23 -5.03
CA GLY A 180 9.15 -11.01 -6.14
C GLY A 180 8.28 -11.00 -7.40
N LYS A 181 7.24 -10.17 -7.47
CA LYS A 181 6.26 -10.14 -8.59
C LYS A 181 6.36 -8.92 -9.51
N GLY A 182 7.45 -8.16 -9.43
CA GLY A 182 7.62 -6.91 -10.19
C GLY A 182 7.41 -5.64 -9.37
N GLU A 183 7.76 -4.51 -9.94
CA GLU A 183 7.48 -3.19 -9.37
C GLU A 183 6.01 -2.79 -9.56
N SER A 184 5.40 -3.19 -10.68
CA SER A 184 3.96 -3.13 -10.95
C SER A 184 3.12 -3.77 -9.82
N ALA A 185 3.64 -4.84 -9.20
CA ALA A 185 2.98 -5.54 -8.10
C ALA A 185 2.72 -4.66 -6.86
N PHE A 186 3.63 -3.73 -6.54
CA PHE A 186 3.46 -2.82 -5.40
C PHE A 186 2.25 -1.91 -5.60
N GLU A 187 2.20 -1.29 -6.78
CA GLU A 187 1.16 -0.34 -7.15
C GLU A 187 -0.21 -1.02 -7.32
N ILE A 188 -0.26 -2.22 -7.93
CA ILE A 188 -1.49 -3.01 -8.05
C ILE A 188 -1.98 -3.49 -6.67
N PHE A 189 -1.09 -3.89 -5.76
CA PHE A 189 -1.47 -4.21 -4.37
C PHE A 189 -2.01 -2.99 -3.62
N ARG A 190 -1.37 -1.82 -3.76
CA ARG A 190 -1.84 -0.57 -3.15
C ARG A 190 -3.18 -0.11 -3.71
N TYR A 191 -3.41 -0.31 -5.01
CA TYR A 191 -4.71 -0.09 -5.66
C TYR A 191 -5.78 -1.05 -5.13
N ALA A 192 -5.47 -2.35 -5.02
CA ALA A 192 -6.38 -3.35 -4.45
C ALA A 192 -6.79 -3.05 -3.00
N LEU A 193 -5.86 -2.52 -2.18
CA LEU A 193 -6.20 -2.02 -0.85
C LEU A 193 -7.19 -0.85 -0.90
N CYS A 194 -6.98 0.11 -1.82
CA CYS A 194 -7.87 1.26 -1.99
C CYS A 194 -9.29 0.83 -2.44
N GLU A 195 -9.39 0.00 -3.48
CA GLU A 195 -10.68 -0.51 -3.99
C GLU A 195 -11.40 -1.43 -2.99
N GLY A 196 -10.63 -2.17 -2.18
CA GLY A 196 -11.16 -2.98 -1.08
C GLY A 196 -11.68 -2.16 0.12
N GLY A 197 -11.64 -0.82 0.06
CA GLY A 197 -12.03 0.06 1.16
C GLY A 197 -10.97 0.25 2.24
N GLN A 198 -9.80 -0.36 2.08
CA GLN A 198 -8.64 -0.27 2.99
C GLN A 198 -7.75 0.94 2.64
N GLU A 199 -8.38 2.10 2.40
CA GLU A 199 -7.70 3.36 2.04
C GLU A 199 -6.61 3.75 3.05
N HIS A 200 -6.81 3.44 4.34
CA HIS A 200 -5.82 3.70 5.39
C HIS A 200 -4.54 2.86 5.24
N LEU A 201 -4.65 1.57 4.87
CA LEU A 201 -3.50 0.72 4.57
C LEU A 201 -2.82 1.14 3.26
N ALA A 202 -3.59 1.56 2.26
CA ALA A 202 -3.04 2.15 1.04
C ALA A 202 -2.32 3.49 1.29
N ALA A 203 -2.68 4.22 2.36
CA ALA A 203 -2.01 5.45 2.80
C ALA A 203 -0.68 5.19 3.52
N LEU A 204 -0.56 4.11 4.29
CA LEU A 204 0.73 3.68 4.86
C LEU A 204 1.79 3.36 3.79
N LEU A 205 1.34 3.03 2.57
CA LEU A 205 2.16 2.69 1.41
C LEU A 205 2.30 3.84 0.40
N GLN A 206 2.09 5.09 0.85
CA GLN A 206 2.40 6.29 0.10
C GLN A 206 3.67 6.96 0.61
N ASP A 207 4.41 7.53 -0.32
CA ASP A 207 5.59 8.32 0.02
C ASP A 207 5.24 9.66 0.64
N GLY A 208 5.99 9.97 1.70
CA GLY A 208 6.02 11.31 2.27
C GLY A 208 4.93 11.62 3.30
N GLN A 209 4.34 10.62 3.97
CA GLN A 209 3.62 10.84 5.23
C GLN A 209 4.16 9.92 6.32
N ASP A 210 4.99 10.48 7.21
CA ASP A 210 5.24 9.93 8.54
C ASP A 210 3.93 9.98 9.34
N THR A 211 3.05 9.01 9.07
CA THR A 211 1.81 8.80 9.83
C THR A 211 2.13 8.18 11.17
N TYR A 212 2.69 9.01 12.06
CA TYR A 212 2.67 8.74 13.49
C TYR A 212 1.23 8.42 13.88
N PRO A 213 0.95 7.25 14.50
CA PRO A 213 -0.40 6.92 14.92
C PRO A 213 -0.87 7.93 15.96
N VAL A 214 -1.90 8.70 15.61
CA VAL A 214 -2.54 9.63 16.55
C VAL A 214 -3.21 8.79 17.64
N GLN A 215 -2.53 8.68 18.78
CA GLN A 215 -3.09 8.10 20.01
C GLN A 215 -4.14 9.08 20.58
N ALA A 216 -5.34 9.07 20.00
CA ALA A 216 -6.47 9.85 20.47
C ALA A 216 -7.17 9.18 21.67
N THR A 217 -6.51 9.20 22.82
CA THR A 217 -7.19 9.05 24.12
C THR A 217 -6.75 10.13 25.11
N ASP A 218 -7.07 11.39 24.78
CA ASP A 218 -7.49 12.33 25.82
C ASP A 218 -8.88 12.86 25.46
N GLN A 219 -9.88 12.37 26.20
CA GLN A 219 -11.27 12.76 26.06
C GLN A 219 -11.65 13.76 27.16
N SER A 220 -10.80 14.75 27.42
CA SER A 220 -11.08 15.86 28.32
C SER A 220 -10.53 17.20 27.80
N LEU A 221 -11.33 18.26 27.97
CA LEU A 221 -11.07 19.67 27.60
C LEU A 221 -11.53 20.15 26.21
N ARG A 222 -12.86 20.16 26.00
CA ARG A 222 -13.50 21.21 25.18
C ARG A 222 -14.74 21.78 25.87
N ASN A 223 -14.58 22.92 26.53
CA ASN A 223 -15.69 23.75 26.97
C ASN A 223 -15.37 25.23 26.69
N PRO A 224 -16.03 25.89 25.72
CA PRO A 224 -15.70 27.26 25.32
C PRO A 224 -16.72 28.28 25.85
N GLN A 225 -16.32 29.10 26.82
CA GLN A 225 -16.92 30.42 27.08
C GLN A 225 -15.97 31.26 27.94
N GLY A 226 -15.84 32.56 27.62
CA GLY A 226 -14.88 33.46 28.26
C GLY A 226 -15.52 34.73 28.82
N TYR A 227 -14.64 35.67 29.18
CA TYR A 227 -14.87 37.04 29.71
C TYR A 227 -15.24 37.17 31.20
N GLY A 228 -14.43 37.93 31.95
CA GLY A 228 -14.94 38.66 33.13
C GLY A 228 -14.00 39.00 34.29
N GLN A 229 -13.20 40.07 34.15
CA GLN A 229 -12.70 40.97 35.23
C GLN A 229 -11.70 40.46 36.31
N PRO A 230 -10.65 41.26 36.65
CA PRO A 230 -9.72 40.98 37.75
C PRO A 230 -9.91 41.92 38.96
N TYR A 231 -9.79 41.40 40.18
CA TYR A 231 -9.53 42.21 41.38
C TYR A 231 -8.56 41.50 42.32
N GLY A 232 -7.62 42.25 42.89
CA GLY A 232 -6.76 41.82 43.97
C GLY A 232 -7.08 42.54 45.28
N GLN A 233 -6.28 42.20 46.30
CA GLN A 233 -6.26 42.72 47.68
C GLN A 233 -7.17 42.02 48.71
N GLN A 234 -6.47 41.28 49.58
CA GLN A 234 -6.56 41.35 51.05
C GLN A 234 -7.94 41.22 51.72
N HIS A 235 -8.14 40.08 52.41
CA HIS A 235 -8.34 40.12 53.87
C HIS A 235 -8.05 38.76 54.51
N VAL A 236 -7.24 38.74 55.56
CA VAL A 236 -7.14 37.62 56.52
C VAL A 236 -8.08 37.90 57.69
N PRO A 237 -8.67 36.86 58.30
CA PRO A 237 -8.51 36.71 59.76
C PRO A 237 -8.17 35.28 60.20
N GLN A 238 -7.33 35.16 61.22
CA GLN A 238 -7.10 33.90 61.95
C GLN A 238 -8.20 33.63 63.00
N TYR A 239 -8.64 32.37 63.11
CA TYR A 239 -8.97 31.57 64.31
C TYR A 239 -9.14 30.10 63.84
N GLY A 240 -8.82 29.03 64.58
CA GLY A 240 -8.13 28.88 65.86
C GLY A 240 -7.81 27.39 66.18
N HIS A 241 -7.07 27.13 67.25
CA HIS A 241 -6.79 25.80 67.86
C HIS A 241 -7.29 25.81 69.33
N PRO A 242 -7.30 24.70 70.11
CA PRO A 242 -7.21 23.25 69.82
C PRO A 242 -8.27 22.38 70.59
N TYR A 243 -8.00 21.07 70.76
CA TYR A 243 -8.68 20.05 71.61
C TYR A 243 -9.95 19.39 70.99
N ASP A 244 -10.27 18.10 71.22
CA ASP A 244 -9.68 17.14 72.18
C ASP A 244 -9.63 15.68 71.68
N GLN A 245 -8.93 14.82 72.41
CA GLN A 245 -8.77 13.38 72.12
C GLN A 245 -9.58 12.51 73.10
N GLN A 246 -9.83 11.25 72.72
CA GLN A 246 -10.42 10.13 73.50
C GLN A 246 -11.95 9.96 73.46
N HIS A 247 -12.40 8.87 72.84
CA HIS A 247 -13.14 7.80 73.53
C HIS A 247 -13.03 6.46 72.76
N LEU A 248 -12.63 5.41 73.48
CA LEU A 248 -12.87 3.98 73.15
C LEU A 248 -14.40 3.73 73.06
N THR A 249 -14.99 2.71 72.42
CA THR A 249 -14.64 1.35 71.94
C THR A 249 -15.72 0.97 70.89
N GLN A 250 -15.68 -0.10 70.06
CA GLN A 250 -15.81 -1.52 70.42
C GLN A 250 -15.92 -2.38 69.13
N TYR A 251 -15.57 -3.68 69.21
CA TYR A 251 -15.66 -4.73 68.16
C TYR A 251 -14.69 -4.62 66.96
N GLY A 252 -14.09 -5.69 66.43
CA GLY A 252 -14.16 -7.11 66.82
C GLY A 252 -14.02 -8.06 65.61
N HIS A 253 -12.82 -8.59 65.36
CA HIS A 253 -12.47 -9.63 64.36
C HIS A 253 -13.06 -11.03 64.70
N PRO A 254 -12.75 -12.15 63.98
CA PRO A 254 -12.83 -12.44 62.52
C PRO A 254 -13.32 -13.89 62.18
N TYR A 255 -13.87 -14.15 60.98
CA TYR A 255 -13.92 -15.50 60.35
C TYR A 255 -14.02 -15.37 58.81
N GLY A 256 -13.54 -16.27 57.95
CA GLY A 256 -12.73 -17.47 58.20
C GLY A 256 -13.05 -18.67 57.27
N GLN A 257 -12.31 -18.81 56.16
CA GLN A 257 -12.13 -20.02 55.31
C GLN A 257 -13.29 -20.48 54.37
N PRO A 258 -12.98 -21.24 53.27
CA PRO A 258 -13.88 -21.56 52.17
C PRO A 258 -14.48 -22.98 52.26
N PHE A 259 -15.37 -23.34 51.31
CA PHE A 259 -15.93 -24.70 51.18
C PHE A 259 -15.46 -25.44 49.92
N SER A 260 -15.30 -26.75 50.07
CA SER A 260 -14.67 -27.68 49.12
C SER A 260 -15.69 -28.47 48.27
N ALA A 261 -15.15 -29.25 47.33
CA ALA A 261 -15.88 -30.07 46.37
C ALA A 261 -16.80 -31.14 46.97
N GLN A 262 -17.84 -31.51 46.21
CA GLN A 262 -18.48 -32.83 46.29
C GLN A 262 -18.69 -33.44 44.89
N TYR A 263 -18.30 -34.70 44.75
CA TYR A 263 -18.71 -35.60 43.68
C TYR A 263 -20.18 -36.01 43.87
N GLN A 264 -20.95 -36.14 42.78
CA GLN A 264 -21.86 -37.28 42.65
C GLN A 264 -22.13 -37.61 41.17
N GLN A 265 -22.15 -38.91 40.86
CA GLN A 265 -22.51 -39.47 39.56
C GLN A 265 -24.03 -39.41 39.35
N PHE A 266 -24.49 -39.37 38.09
CA PHE A 266 -25.74 -40.07 37.70
C PHE A 266 -25.66 -40.62 36.27
N GLN A 267 -25.67 -41.96 36.22
CA GLN A 267 -26.14 -42.89 35.16
C GLN A 267 -25.73 -42.65 33.71
#